data_AF-A0A9P5JGF4-F1
#
_entry.id   AF-A0A9P5JGF4-F1
#
_cell.length_a   1.000
_cell.length_b   1.000
_cell.length_c   1.000
_cell.angle_alpha   90.00
_cell.angle_beta   90.00
_cell.angle_gamma   90.00
#
_symmetry.space_group_name_H-M   'P 1'
#
loop_
_entity.id
_entity.type
_entity.pdbx_description
1 polymer ?
#
loop_
_entity_poly.entity_id
_entity_poly.type
_entity_poly.pdbx_seq_one_letter_code
_entity_poly.pdbx_strand_id
1 'polypeptide(L)'
;MELLSTRSILYPLQYELTLFYFSRLLAQQPPAERANSLINSLPGNSLVSKTGFVVLSTGALATAISQELYVVNEETVVLVGTLAIFTYIARALQAPYKEWANSQISHIKGLLESTRKEHTQAVADRISSVEQMKDVVDVTKNLFAISKETAQLEAEAFTLKQQVALAAELKSVLDSWARYEQQQKESEQAELSKTVIDKVLKSLSDEKTQKDILLGAVAEIEQLVKNKAI
;
A
#
# COMPACT_ATOMS: atom_id res chain seq x y z
N MET A 1 -8.51 76.99 -24.62
CA MET A 1 -9.20 76.80 -25.91
C MET A 1 -9.64 75.34 -25.94
N GLU A 2 -10.65 75.02 -25.14
CA GLU A 2 -12.06 75.03 -25.58
C GLU A 2 -12.24 74.02 -26.71
N LEU A 3 -13.03 72.95 -26.56
CA LEU A 3 -14.45 73.05 -26.33
C LEU A 3 -15.01 71.79 -25.62
N LEU A 4 -15.66 72.04 -24.47
CA LEU A 4 -17.01 71.57 -24.15
C LEU A 4 -17.20 70.05 -23.94
N SER A 5 -17.23 69.52 -22.71
CA SER A 5 -18.09 69.94 -21.60
C SER A 5 -19.52 70.31 -22.04
N THR A 6 -20.18 69.43 -22.79
CA THR A 6 -21.64 69.49 -23.00
C THR A 6 -22.25 68.12 -23.32
N ARG A 7 -21.98 67.10 -22.48
CA ARG A 7 -22.71 65.81 -22.53
C ARG A 7 -23.50 65.51 -21.25
N SER A 8 -23.77 66.53 -20.45
CA SER A 8 -24.43 66.42 -19.14
C SER A 8 -25.85 67.01 -19.07
N ILE A 9 -26.50 67.33 -20.21
CA ILE A 9 -27.82 67.98 -20.23
C ILE A 9 -28.91 67.16 -20.99
N LEU A 10 -28.62 65.95 -21.48
CA LEU A 10 -29.57 65.17 -22.32
C LEU A 10 -30.03 63.84 -21.71
N TYR A 11 -30.22 63.76 -20.39
CA TYR A 11 -30.74 62.54 -19.76
C TYR A 11 -31.94 62.74 -18.80
N PRO A 12 -33.10 63.21 -19.29
CA PRO A 12 -34.36 62.75 -18.72
C PRO A 12 -35.06 61.68 -19.58
N LEU A 13 -34.62 61.43 -20.82
CA LEU A 13 -35.34 60.52 -21.74
C LEU A 13 -34.87 59.05 -21.74
N GLN A 14 -33.81 58.70 -21.01
CA GLN A 14 -33.30 57.32 -20.98
C GLN A 14 -34.10 56.39 -20.03
N TYR A 15 -34.78 56.94 -19.01
CA TYR A 15 -35.51 56.14 -18.02
C TYR A 15 -36.97 55.84 -18.43
N GLU A 16 -37.60 56.68 -19.27
CA GLU A 16 -38.93 56.36 -19.82
C GLU A 16 -38.87 55.28 -20.91
N LEU A 17 -37.75 55.20 -21.63
CA LEU A 17 -37.57 54.23 -22.72
C LEU A 17 -37.41 52.78 -22.23
N THR A 18 -36.94 52.56 -20.99
CA THR A 18 -36.77 51.21 -20.41
C THR A 18 -38.08 50.64 -19.86
N LEU A 19 -38.95 51.48 -19.29
CA LEU A 19 -40.31 51.06 -18.90
C LEU A 19 -41.17 50.71 -20.12
N PHE A 20 -41.06 51.47 -21.22
CA PHE A 20 -41.76 51.16 -22.47
C PHE A 20 -41.23 49.90 -23.18
N TYR A 21 -39.93 49.61 -23.09
CA TYR A 21 -39.34 48.39 -23.68
C TYR A 21 -39.69 47.11 -22.91
N PHE A 22 -39.79 47.18 -21.59
CA PHE A 22 -40.21 46.04 -20.77
C PHE A 22 -41.65 45.61 -21.06
N SER A 23 -42.56 46.57 -21.26
CA SER A 23 -43.93 46.30 -21.71
C SER A 23 -44.00 45.65 -23.09
N ARG A 24 -43.03 45.91 -23.98
CA ARG A 24 -42.95 45.32 -25.33
C ARG A 24 -42.33 43.93 -25.38
N LEU A 25 -41.36 43.60 -24.54
CA LEU A 25 -40.83 42.23 -24.44
C LEU A 25 -41.84 41.30 -23.74
N LEU A 26 -42.58 41.80 -22.77
CA LEU A 26 -43.80 41.19 -22.26
C LEU A 26 -45.00 41.30 -23.23
N ALA A 27 -44.82 41.75 -24.48
CA ALA A 27 -45.83 41.66 -25.54
C ALA A 27 -45.49 40.63 -26.63
N GLN A 28 -44.29 40.01 -26.61
CA GLN A 28 -43.82 39.14 -27.70
C GLN A 28 -44.25 37.66 -27.69
N GLN A 29 -44.77 37.09 -26.59
CA GLN A 29 -45.40 35.77 -26.64
C GLN A 29 -46.88 35.91 -27.01
N PRO A 30 -47.44 35.00 -27.84
CA PRO A 30 -48.84 35.05 -28.19
C PRO A 30 -49.67 34.99 -26.89
N PRO A 31 -50.72 35.82 -26.77
CA PRO A 31 -51.49 35.93 -25.53
C PRO A 31 -52.05 34.58 -25.05
N ALA A 32 -52.31 33.66 -25.98
CA ALA A 32 -52.72 32.29 -25.70
C ALA A 32 -51.67 31.49 -24.89
N GLU A 33 -50.37 31.61 -25.20
CA GLU A 33 -49.32 30.87 -24.50
C GLU A 33 -49.09 31.40 -23.08
N ARG A 34 -49.19 32.73 -22.89
CA ARG A 34 -49.12 33.34 -21.55
C ARG A 34 -50.29 32.93 -20.69
N ALA A 35 -51.51 33.01 -21.23
CA ALA A 35 -52.72 32.57 -20.52
C ALA A 35 -52.59 31.10 -20.10
N ASN A 36 -52.09 30.24 -20.99
CA ASN A 36 -51.83 28.83 -20.66
C ASN A 36 -50.79 28.65 -19.56
N SER A 37 -49.69 29.42 -19.56
CA SER A 37 -48.68 29.37 -18.49
C SER A 37 -49.24 29.78 -17.12
N LEU A 38 -50.11 30.80 -17.08
CA LEU A 38 -50.78 31.25 -15.88
C LEU A 38 -51.80 30.22 -15.38
N ILE A 39 -52.65 29.70 -16.27
CA ILE A 39 -53.62 28.64 -15.94
C ILE A 39 -52.90 27.40 -15.40
N ASN A 40 -51.77 27.02 -15.99
CA ASN A 40 -50.99 25.87 -15.55
C ASN A 40 -50.36 26.05 -14.16
N SER A 41 -49.99 27.28 -13.79
CA SER A 41 -49.44 27.61 -12.46
C SER A 41 -50.47 27.59 -11.32
N LEU A 42 -51.77 27.60 -11.64
CA LEU A 42 -52.84 27.57 -10.64
C LEU A 42 -53.01 26.17 -10.04
N PRO A 43 -53.42 26.07 -8.75
CA PRO A 43 -53.64 24.80 -8.09
C PRO A 43 -54.74 23.98 -8.78
N GLY A 44 -54.50 22.69 -8.98
CA GLY A 44 -55.44 21.75 -9.59
C GLY A 44 -54.83 20.93 -10.72
N ASN A 45 -55.20 19.64 -10.77
CA ASN A 45 -54.67 18.68 -11.75
C ASN A 45 -55.51 18.57 -13.04
N SER A 46 -56.66 19.26 -13.15
CA SER A 46 -57.53 19.23 -14.33
C SER A 46 -57.81 20.61 -14.89
N LEU A 47 -58.04 20.72 -16.21
CA LEU A 47 -58.40 21.98 -16.88
C LEU A 47 -59.67 22.58 -16.26
N VAL A 48 -60.68 21.74 -15.97
CA VAL A 48 -61.94 22.15 -15.33
C VAL A 48 -61.68 22.73 -13.94
N SER A 49 -60.79 22.14 -13.14
CA SER A 49 -60.43 22.68 -11.83
C SER A 49 -59.70 24.02 -11.94
N LYS A 50 -58.79 24.16 -12.90
CA LYS A 50 -58.02 25.40 -13.10
C LYS A 50 -58.90 26.55 -13.58
N THR A 51 -59.74 26.30 -14.60
CA THR A 51 -60.70 27.29 -15.10
C THR A 51 -61.79 27.57 -14.07
N GLY A 52 -62.25 26.54 -13.36
CA GLY A 52 -63.18 26.65 -12.25
C GLY A 52 -62.63 27.55 -11.14
N PHE A 53 -61.35 27.41 -10.77
CA PHE A 53 -60.73 28.29 -9.78
C PHE A 53 -60.69 29.77 -10.23
N VAL A 54 -60.33 30.04 -11.49
CA VAL A 54 -60.32 31.43 -12.02
C VAL A 54 -61.73 32.03 -12.05
N VAL A 55 -62.72 31.26 -12.53
CA VAL A 55 -64.11 31.73 -12.62
C VAL A 55 -64.71 31.92 -11.24
N LEU A 56 -64.45 31.00 -10.30
CA LEU A 56 -64.95 31.09 -8.93
C LEU A 56 -64.28 32.24 -8.17
N SER A 57 -62.96 32.41 -8.29
CA SER A 57 -62.26 33.53 -7.63
C SER A 57 -62.71 34.87 -8.18
N THR A 58 -62.78 35.01 -9.51
CA THR A 58 -63.24 36.26 -10.15
C THR A 58 -64.71 36.53 -9.82
N GLY A 59 -65.56 35.50 -9.86
CA GLY A 59 -66.97 35.59 -9.49
C GLY A 59 -67.15 35.99 -8.03
N ALA A 60 -66.42 35.39 -7.10
CA ALA A 60 -66.45 35.73 -5.68
C ALA A 60 -66.01 37.18 -5.43
N LEU A 61 -64.95 37.65 -6.10
CA LEU A 61 -64.50 39.04 -6.03
C LEU A 61 -65.55 40.00 -6.59
N ALA A 62 -66.14 39.68 -7.74
CA ALA A 62 -67.21 40.49 -8.34
C ALA A 62 -68.44 40.56 -7.42
N THR A 63 -68.83 39.45 -6.79
CA THR A 63 -69.94 39.45 -5.81
C THR A 63 -69.59 40.22 -4.54
N ALA A 64 -68.34 40.12 -4.06
CA ALA A 64 -67.91 40.83 -2.86
C ALA A 64 -67.92 42.36 -3.07
N ILE A 65 -67.53 42.82 -4.27
CA ILE A 65 -67.61 44.24 -4.64
C ILE A 65 -69.07 44.65 -4.86
N SER A 66 -69.85 43.85 -5.60
CA SER A 66 -71.24 44.17 -5.95
C SER A 66 -72.17 44.19 -4.74
N GLN A 67 -71.89 43.41 -3.70
CA GLN A 67 -72.66 43.38 -2.45
C GLN A 67 -72.08 44.31 -1.37
N GLU A 68 -71.06 45.12 -1.70
CA GLU A 68 -70.33 45.98 -0.75
C GLU A 68 -69.76 45.21 0.46
N LEU A 69 -69.56 43.89 0.33
CA LEU A 69 -68.96 43.06 1.37
C LEU A 69 -67.51 43.50 1.67
N TYR A 70 -66.86 44.12 0.70
CA TYR A 70 -65.59 44.82 0.85
C TYR A 70 -65.74 46.30 0.51
N VAL A 71 -65.65 47.15 1.55
CA VAL A 71 -65.70 48.62 1.39
C VAL A 71 -64.29 49.17 1.25
N VAL A 72 -64.03 49.88 0.16
CA VAL A 72 -62.73 50.52 -0.08
C VAL A 72 -62.62 51.73 0.86
N ASN A 73 -61.77 51.59 1.88
CA ASN A 73 -61.43 52.64 2.84
C ASN A 73 -59.93 53.00 2.78
N GLU A 74 -59.49 54.00 3.54
CA GLU A 74 -58.08 54.42 3.67
C GLU A 74 -57.13 53.27 4.02
N GLU A 75 -57.58 52.28 4.80
CA GLU A 75 -56.79 51.08 5.15
C GLU A 75 -56.47 50.19 3.94
N THR A 76 -57.24 50.28 2.84
CA THR A 76 -56.98 49.50 1.62
C THR A 76 -55.73 49.96 0.89
N VAL A 77 -55.42 51.27 0.94
CA VAL A 77 -54.17 51.83 0.41
C VAL A 77 -52.98 51.33 1.23
N VAL A 78 -53.13 51.28 2.55
CA VAL A 78 -52.12 50.72 3.46
C VAL A 78 -51.91 49.22 3.19
N LEU A 79 -52.99 48.46 2.99
CA LEU A 79 -52.93 47.03 2.67
C LEU A 79 -52.21 46.78 1.34
N VAL A 80 -52.56 47.51 0.28
CA VAL A 80 -51.91 47.38 -1.03
C VAL A 80 -50.43 47.76 -0.96
N GLY A 81 -50.09 48.86 -0.27
CA GLY A 81 -48.69 49.26 -0.05
C GLY A 81 -47.89 48.21 0.72
N THR A 82 -48.50 47.63 1.76
CA THR A 82 -47.90 46.57 2.57
C THR A 82 -47.65 45.30 1.74
N LEU A 83 -48.64 44.88 0.94
CA LEU A 83 -48.51 43.73 0.04
C LEU A 83 -47.43 43.96 -1.03
N ALA A 84 -47.32 45.17 -1.58
CA ALA A 84 -46.28 45.50 -2.54
C ALA A 84 -44.89 45.39 -1.93
N ILE A 85 -44.69 45.92 -0.72
CA ILE A 85 -43.43 45.84 0.03
C ILE A 85 -43.09 44.37 0.36
N PHE A 86 -44.04 43.60 0.91
CA PHE A 86 -43.79 42.19 1.21
C PHE A 86 -43.48 41.36 -0.04
N THR A 87 -44.15 41.62 -1.16
CA THR A 87 -43.86 40.95 -2.42
C THR A 87 -42.46 41.27 -2.92
N TYR A 88 -42.04 42.53 -2.80
CA TYR A 88 -40.69 42.96 -3.15
C TYR A 88 -39.63 42.30 -2.25
N ILE A 89 -39.84 42.31 -0.93
CA ILE A 89 -38.94 41.66 0.05
C ILE A 89 -38.88 40.15 -0.21
N ALA A 90 -40.01 39.50 -0.44
CA ALA A 90 -40.05 38.07 -0.73
C ALA A 90 -39.22 37.73 -1.96
N ARG A 91 -39.34 38.52 -3.05
CA ARG A 91 -38.51 38.32 -4.25
C ARG A 91 -37.02 38.58 -4.00
N ALA A 92 -36.70 39.62 -3.23
CA ALA A 92 -35.31 39.98 -2.93
C ALA A 92 -34.62 38.95 -2.03
N LEU A 93 -35.34 38.37 -1.06
CA LEU A 93 -34.78 37.42 -0.08
C LEU A 93 -34.85 35.96 -0.51
N GLN A 94 -35.69 35.61 -1.49
CA GLN A 94 -35.89 34.22 -1.90
C GLN A 94 -34.58 33.52 -2.33
N ALA A 95 -33.78 34.19 -3.16
CA ALA A 95 -32.52 33.64 -3.65
C ALA A 95 -31.46 33.48 -2.53
N PRO A 96 -31.09 34.52 -1.76
CA PRO A 96 -30.09 34.38 -0.70
C PRO A 96 -30.54 33.43 0.41
N TYR A 97 -31.82 33.40 0.75
CA TYR A 97 -32.33 32.45 1.74
C TYR A 97 -32.22 31.00 1.27
N LYS A 98 -32.55 30.73 0.00
CA LYS A 98 -32.42 29.38 -0.58
C LYS A 98 -30.96 28.92 -0.61
N GLU A 99 -30.04 29.81 -0.98
CA GLU A 99 -28.60 29.51 -1.00
C GLU A 99 -28.08 29.23 0.41
N TRP A 100 -28.44 30.07 1.39
CA TRP A 100 -28.08 29.85 2.79
C TRP A 100 -28.62 28.52 3.33
N ALA A 101 -29.90 28.21 3.07
CA ALA A 101 -30.52 26.96 3.50
C ALA A 101 -29.82 25.75 2.87
N ASN A 102 -29.53 25.80 1.56
CA ASN A 102 -28.81 24.73 0.88
C ASN A 102 -27.38 24.55 1.39
N SER A 103 -26.68 25.64 1.67
CA SER A 103 -25.32 25.61 2.25
C SER A 103 -25.32 24.93 3.62
N GLN A 104 -26.25 25.30 4.50
CA GLN A 104 -26.37 24.67 5.81
C GLN A 104 -26.70 23.19 5.73
N ILE A 105 -27.62 22.81 4.83
CA ILE A 105 -27.95 21.40 4.58
C ILE A 105 -26.72 20.63 4.06
N SER A 106 -25.97 21.22 3.13
CA SER A 106 -24.75 20.61 2.58
C SER A 106 -23.66 20.46 3.64
N HIS A 107 -23.48 21.46 4.50
CA HIS A 107 -22.51 21.42 5.59
C HIS A 107 -22.84 20.31 6.59
N ILE A 108 -24.10 20.21 7.03
CA ILE A 108 -24.54 19.16 7.96
C ILE A 108 -24.35 17.77 7.33
N LYS A 109 -24.73 17.59 6.07
CA LYS A 109 -24.52 16.33 5.35
C LYS A 109 -23.03 15.99 5.22
N GLY A 110 -22.19 16.96 4.87
CA GLY A 110 -20.75 16.79 4.76
C GLY A 110 -20.10 16.39 6.08
N LEU A 111 -20.49 17.03 7.19
CA LEU A 111 -20.03 16.66 8.52
C LEU A 111 -20.43 15.23 8.88
N LEU A 112 -21.70 14.87 8.67
CA LEU A 112 -22.20 13.53 9.00
C LEU A 112 -21.50 12.42 8.20
N GLU A 113 -21.23 12.67 6.92
CA GLU A 113 -20.49 11.73 6.07
C GLU A 113 -19.01 11.64 6.49
N SER A 114 -18.38 12.77 6.81
CA SER A 114 -17.01 12.80 7.32
C SER A 114 -16.88 12.03 8.64
N THR A 115 -17.77 12.27 9.59
CA THR A 115 -17.78 11.58 10.88
C THR A 115 -18.03 10.08 10.71
N ARG A 116 -18.91 9.67 9.79
CA ARG A 116 -19.09 8.25 9.47
C ARG A 116 -17.81 7.63 8.91
N LYS A 117 -17.15 8.31 7.97
CA LYS A 117 -15.89 7.84 7.38
C LYS A 117 -14.77 7.75 8.42
N GLU A 118 -14.65 8.75 9.28
CA GLU A 118 -13.65 8.78 10.36
C GLU A 118 -13.88 7.66 11.38
N HIS A 119 -15.13 7.43 11.82
CA HIS A 119 -15.44 6.33 12.73
C HIS A 119 -15.20 4.96 12.09
N THR A 120 -15.57 4.77 10.82
CA THR A 120 -15.32 3.51 10.12
C THR A 120 -13.83 3.26 9.92
N GLN A 121 -13.05 4.30 9.62
CA GLN A 121 -11.60 4.20 9.53
C GLN A 121 -10.97 3.87 10.90
N ALA A 122 -11.37 4.56 11.97
CA ALA A 122 -10.85 4.30 13.31
C ALA A 122 -11.15 2.86 13.79
N VAL A 123 -12.32 2.34 13.44
CA VAL A 123 -12.67 0.93 13.71
C VAL A 123 -11.82 -0.01 12.86
N ALA A 124 -11.61 0.28 11.57
CA ALA A 124 -10.75 -0.52 10.70
C ALA A 124 -9.28 -0.56 11.20
N ASP A 125 -8.74 0.59 11.60
CA ASP A 125 -7.39 0.71 12.16
C ASP A 125 -7.26 -0.10 13.46
N ARG A 126 -8.30 -0.06 14.31
CA ARG A 126 -8.34 -0.85 15.54
C ARG A 126 -8.41 -2.35 15.27
N ILE A 127 -9.17 -2.77 14.25
CA ILE A 127 -9.23 -4.17 13.81
C ILE A 127 -7.85 -4.62 13.32
N SER A 128 -7.18 -3.83 12.48
CA SER A 128 -5.83 -4.15 12.00
C SER A 128 -4.81 -4.29 13.13
N SER A 129 -4.87 -3.40 14.13
CA SER A 129 -3.99 -3.49 15.31
C SER A 129 -4.26 -4.74 16.15
N VAL A 130 -5.54 -5.14 16.33
CA VAL A 130 -5.91 -6.36 17.06
C VAL A 130 -5.55 -7.62 16.26
N GLU A 131 -5.64 -7.57 14.93
CA GLU A 131 -5.25 -8.66 14.04
C GLU A 131 -3.76 -9.00 14.20
N GLN A 132 -2.88 -7.99 14.29
CA GLN A 132 -1.45 -8.20 14.59
C GLN A 132 -1.21 -8.87 15.95
N MET A 133 -2.10 -8.65 16.92
CA MET A 133 -2.00 -9.26 18.25
C MET A 133 -2.50 -10.71 18.28
N LYS A 134 -3.24 -11.16 17.26
CA LYS A 134 -3.80 -12.52 17.20
C LYS A 134 -2.70 -13.59 17.17
N ASP A 135 -1.60 -13.31 16.48
CA ASP A 135 -0.53 -14.30 16.24
C ASP A 135 0.53 -14.33 17.35
N VAL A 136 0.45 -13.44 18.36
CA VAL A 136 1.45 -13.34 19.43
C VAL A 136 1.51 -14.62 20.27
N VAL A 137 0.38 -15.32 20.43
CA VAL A 137 0.33 -16.59 21.16
C VAL A 137 1.12 -17.69 20.42
N ASP A 138 0.97 -17.78 19.10
CA ASP A 138 1.67 -18.79 18.31
C ASP A 138 3.15 -18.45 18.13
N VAL A 139 3.50 -17.16 17.96
CA VAL A 139 4.90 -16.70 17.99
C VAL A 139 5.55 -17.07 19.32
N THR A 140 4.86 -16.90 20.44
CA THR A 140 5.40 -17.26 21.77
C THR A 140 5.63 -18.75 21.90
N LYS A 141 4.66 -19.59 21.49
CA LYS A 141 4.83 -21.06 21.47
C LYS A 141 6.01 -21.48 20.59
N ASN A 142 6.14 -20.88 19.40
CA ASN A 142 7.25 -21.16 18.50
C ASN A 142 8.59 -20.76 19.11
N LEU A 143 8.66 -19.65 19.83
CA LEU A 143 9.89 -19.21 20.52
C LEU A 143 10.30 -20.19 21.63
N PHE A 144 9.34 -20.74 22.38
CA PHE A 144 9.60 -21.83 23.34
C PHE A 144 10.00 -23.14 22.66
N ALA A 145 9.38 -23.49 21.53
CA ALA A 145 9.74 -24.68 20.76
C ALA A 145 11.18 -24.59 20.23
N ILE A 146 11.53 -23.45 19.62
CA ILE A 146 12.90 -23.17 19.13
C ILE A 146 13.90 -23.23 20.28
N SER A 147 13.59 -22.64 21.44
CA SER A 147 14.48 -22.71 22.60
C SER A 147 14.71 -24.15 23.08
N LYS A 148 13.68 -24.99 23.07
CA LYS A 148 13.78 -26.41 23.46
C LYS A 148 14.57 -27.23 22.44
N GLU A 149 14.30 -27.03 21.15
CA GLU A 149 15.03 -27.69 20.06
C GLU A 149 16.51 -27.28 20.05
N THR A 150 16.80 -26.00 20.32
CA THR A 150 18.18 -25.50 20.43
C THR A 150 18.93 -26.19 21.56
N ALA A 151 18.33 -26.30 22.75
CA ALA A 151 18.95 -26.99 23.88
C ALA A 151 19.19 -28.49 23.61
N GLN A 152 18.28 -29.17 22.88
CA GLN A 152 18.47 -30.56 22.47
C GLN A 152 19.62 -30.70 21.47
N LEU A 153 19.65 -29.86 20.44
CA LEU A 153 20.71 -29.86 19.43
C LEU A 153 22.08 -29.51 20.02
N GLU A 154 22.15 -28.60 20.98
CA GLU A 154 23.39 -28.29 21.68
C GLU A 154 23.91 -29.48 22.49
N ALA A 155 23.03 -30.22 23.18
CA ALA A 155 23.40 -31.42 23.90
C ALA A 155 23.88 -32.55 22.97
N GLU A 156 23.17 -32.78 21.87
CA GLU A 156 23.59 -33.76 20.84
C GLU A 156 24.93 -33.36 20.20
N ALA A 157 25.10 -32.09 19.83
CA ALA A 157 26.35 -31.58 19.29
C ALA A 157 27.51 -31.71 20.29
N PHE A 158 27.26 -31.53 21.60
CA PHE A 158 28.27 -31.70 22.62
C PHE A 158 28.74 -33.16 22.74
N THR A 159 27.80 -34.11 22.76
CA THR A 159 28.14 -35.54 22.83
C THR A 159 28.89 -36.02 21.58
N LEU A 160 28.45 -35.61 20.39
CA LEU A 160 29.14 -35.90 19.13
C LEU A 160 30.54 -35.30 19.10
N LYS A 161 30.72 -34.05 19.54
CA LYS A 161 32.05 -33.43 19.67
C LYS A 161 32.95 -34.22 20.61
N GLN A 162 32.43 -34.67 21.75
CA GLN A 162 33.20 -35.47 22.70
C GLN A 162 33.61 -36.83 22.11
N GLN A 163 32.72 -37.50 21.38
CA GLN A 163 33.04 -38.74 20.68
C GLN A 163 34.10 -38.55 19.59
N VAL A 164 34.00 -37.49 18.79
CA VAL A 164 34.99 -37.17 17.74
C VAL A 164 36.34 -36.81 18.36
N ALA A 165 36.35 -36.03 19.45
CA ALA A 165 37.58 -35.70 20.16
C ALA A 165 38.27 -36.97 20.70
N LEU A 166 37.52 -37.87 21.35
CA LEU A 166 38.06 -39.15 21.81
C LEU A 166 38.56 -40.03 20.66
N ALA A 167 37.81 -40.12 19.56
CA ALA A 167 38.23 -40.86 18.38
C ALA A 167 39.52 -40.28 17.76
N ALA A 168 39.67 -38.94 17.76
CA ALA A 168 40.87 -38.27 17.28
C ALA A 168 42.09 -38.53 18.17
N GLU A 169 41.93 -38.47 19.50
CA GLU A 169 42.99 -38.81 20.46
C GLU A 169 43.42 -40.28 20.31
N LEU A 170 42.47 -41.21 20.24
CA LEU A 170 42.76 -42.63 20.03
C LEU A 170 43.46 -42.88 18.69
N LYS A 171 43.05 -42.21 17.62
CA LYS A 171 43.72 -42.27 16.32
C LYS A 171 45.15 -41.71 16.40
N SER A 172 45.36 -40.59 17.10
CA SER A 172 46.68 -39.99 17.30
C SER A 172 47.63 -40.95 18.01
N VAL A 173 47.15 -41.62 19.06
CA VAL A 173 47.90 -42.66 19.77
C VAL A 173 48.19 -43.84 18.83
N LEU A 174 47.19 -44.36 18.10
CA LEU A 174 47.41 -45.46 17.16
C LEU A 174 48.43 -45.10 16.06
N ASP A 175 48.33 -43.90 15.50
CA ASP A 175 49.25 -43.39 14.49
C ASP A 175 50.67 -43.16 15.07
N SER A 176 50.81 -42.92 16.38
CA SER A 176 52.12 -42.82 17.04
C SER A 176 52.74 -44.20 17.25
N TRP A 177 51.95 -45.21 17.65
CA TRP A 177 52.40 -46.60 17.73
C TRP A 177 52.81 -47.14 16.36
N ALA A 178 52.02 -46.91 15.30
CA ALA A 178 52.38 -47.33 13.95
C ALA A 178 53.67 -46.67 13.45
N ARG A 179 53.87 -45.38 13.75
CA ARG A 179 55.14 -44.68 13.45
C ARG A 179 56.31 -45.25 14.24
N TYR A 180 56.14 -45.54 15.52
CA TYR A 180 57.17 -46.17 16.33
C TYR A 180 57.54 -47.56 15.81
N GLU A 181 56.56 -48.39 15.45
CA GLU A 181 56.78 -49.71 14.86
C GLU A 181 57.55 -49.61 13.54
N GLN A 182 57.16 -48.68 12.66
CA GLN A 182 57.86 -48.46 11.40
C GLN A 182 59.30 -48.00 11.62
N GLN A 183 59.54 -47.08 12.56
CA GLN A 183 60.89 -46.63 12.93
C GLN A 183 61.75 -47.77 13.50
N GLN A 184 61.16 -48.64 14.33
CA GLN A 184 61.87 -49.81 14.86
C GLN A 184 62.23 -50.80 13.76
N LYS A 185 61.30 -51.10 12.83
CA LYS A 185 61.60 -51.94 11.67
C LYS A 185 62.69 -51.36 10.79
N GLU A 186 62.67 -50.06 10.53
CA GLU A 186 63.71 -49.38 9.75
C GLU A 186 65.07 -49.39 10.47
N SER A 187 65.09 -49.18 11.79
CA SER A 187 66.31 -49.25 12.60
C SER A 187 66.89 -50.66 12.65
N GLU A 188 66.05 -51.68 12.84
CA GLU A 188 66.47 -53.09 12.80
C GLU A 188 67.02 -53.47 11.42
N GLN A 189 66.37 -53.04 10.34
CA GLN A 189 66.88 -53.25 8.98
C GLN A 189 68.21 -52.52 8.73
N ALA A 190 68.38 -51.30 9.26
CA ALA A 190 69.63 -50.56 9.19
C ALA A 190 70.76 -51.27 9.98
N GLU A 191 70.46 -51.78 11.18
CA GLU A 191 71.42 -52.53 12.00
C GLU A 191 71.78 -53.89 11.39
N LEU A 192 70.79 -54.62 10.89
CA LEU A 192 70.99 -55.89 10.18
C LEU A 192 71.81 -55.68 8.91
N SER A 193 71.49 -54.67 8.10
CA SER A 193 72.25 -54.37 6.87
C SER A 193 73.69 -53.96 7.20
N LYS A 194 73.92 -53.13 8.22
CA LYS A 194 75.27 -52.79 8.69
C LYS A 194 76.04 -54.03 9.15
N THR A 195 75.41 -54.89 9.94
CA THR A 195 76.03 -56.13 10.44
C THR A 195 76.36 -57.10 9.31
N VAL A 196 75.47 -57.23 8.33
CA VAL A 196 75.71 -58.05 7.13
C VAL A 196 76.84 -57.46 6.29
N ILE A 197 76.86 -56.16 6.04
CA ILE A 197 77.93 -55.47 5.31
C ILE A 197 79.27 -55.67 6.03
N ASP A 198 79.34 -55.44 7.34
CA ASP A 198 80.56 -55.63 8.14
C ASP A 198 81.03 -57.09 8.12
N LYS A 199 80.11 -58.07 8.18
CA LYS A 199 80.44 -59.49 8.10
C LYS A 199 80.93 -59.88 6.71
N VAL A 200 80.35 -59.34 5.65
CA VAL A 200 80.80 -59.55 4.26
C VAL A 200 82.20 -58.95 4.07
N LEU A 201 82.43 -57.71 4.50
CA LEU A 201 83.75 -57.05 4.43
C LEU A 201 84.82 -57.84 5.20
N LYS A 202 84.51 -58.35 6.40
CA LYS A 202 85.41 -59.25 7.15
C LYS A 202 85.66 -60.56 6.42
N SER A 203 84.64 -61.18 5.82
CA SER A 203 84.80 -62.42 5.06
C SER A 203 85.63 -62.24 3.79
N LEU A 204 85.59 -61.06 3.15
CA LEU A 204 86.44 -60.69 2.01
C LEU A 204 87.91 -60.48 2.42
N SER A 205 88.18 -60.12 3.67
CA SER A 205 89.55 -60.02 4.19
C SER A 205 90.17 -61.38 4.58
N ASP A 206 89.38 -62.46 4.57
CA ASP A 206 89.83 -63.79 4.95
C ASP A 206 90.54 -64.49 3.77
N GLU A 207 91.73 -65.06 4.03
CA GLU A 207 92.65 -65.52 2.97
C GLU A 207 92.08 -66.69 2.17
N LYS A 208 91.24 -67.52 2.80
CA LYS A 208 90.53 -68.64 2.15
C LYS A 208 89.52 -68.13 1.13
N THR A 209 88.71 -67.14 1.49
CA THR A 209 87.70 -66.55 0.59
C THR A 209 88.36 -65.81 -0.57
N GLN A 210 89.49 -65.12 -0.35
CA GLN A 210 90.24 -64.49 -1.44
C GLN A 210 90.77 -65.51 -2.45
N LYS A 211 91.27 -66.65 -1.97
CA LYS A 211 91.70 -67.75 -2.84
C LYS A 211 90.53 -68.36 -3.60
N ASP A 212 89.39 -68.59 -2.95
CA ASP A 212 88.19 -69.12 -3.61
C ASP A 212 87.62 -68.13 -4.65
N ILE A 213 87.64 -66.82 -4.39
CA ILE A 213 87.25 -65.78 -5.35
C ILE A 213 88.22 -65.74 -6.53
N LEU A 214 89.54 -65.81 -6.30
CA LEU A 214 90.52 -65.85 -7.38
C LEU A 214 90.36 -67.12 -8.24
N LEU A 215 90.11 -68.27 -7.63
CA LEU A 215 89.81 -69.51 -8.35
C LEU A 215 88.50 -69.41 -9.14
N GLY A 216 87.45 -68.82 -8.56
CA GLY A 216 86.19 -68.54 -9.24
C GLY A 216 86.34 -67.57 -10.40
N ALA A 217 87.09 -66.49 -10.24
CA ALA A 217 87.39 -65.53 -11.30
C ALA A 217 88.24 -66.15 -12.43
N VAL A 218 89.21 -67.01 -12.10
CA VAL A 218 89.95 -67.79 -13.12
C VAL A 218 89.01 -68.75 -13.83
N ALA A 219 88.11 -69.43 -13.13
CA ALA A 219 87.11 -70.32 -13.75
C ALA A 219 86.12 -69.55 -14.65
N GLU A 220 85.67 -68.35 -14.25
CA GLU A 220 84.83 -67.49 -15.08
C GLU A 220 85.58 -66.95 -16.30
N ILE A 221 86.85 -66.57 -16.16
CA ILE A 221 87.69 -66.21 -17.30
C ILE A 221 87.90 -67.41 -18.22
N GLU A 222 88.15 -68.61 -17.68
CA GLU A 222 88.27 -69.84 -18.47
C GLU A 222 86.95 -70.18 -19.20
N GLN A 223 85.79 -69.94 -18.58
CA GLN A 223 84.49 -70.08 -19.24
C GLN A 223 84.25 -69.01 -20.30
N LEU A 224 84.60 -67.74 -20.03
CA LEU A 224 84.52 -66.65 -21.01
C LEU A 224 85.48 -66.87 -22.18
N VAL A 225 86.68 -67.39 -21.96
CA VAL A 225 87.65 -67.75 -23.01
C VAL A 225 87.18 -68.96 -23.79
N LYS A 226 86.57 -69.98 -23.16
CA LYS A 226 85.92 -71.09 -23.86
C LYS A 226 84.70 -70.64 -24.68
N ASN A 227 83.93 -69.68 -24.18
CA ASN A 227 82.79 -69.10 -24.91
C ASN A 227 83.21 -68.07 -25.97
N LYS A 228 84.44 -67.54 -25.92
CA LYS A 228 84.99 -66.54 -26.84
C LYS A 228 86.13 -67.08 -27.71
N ALA A 229 86.28 -68.41 -27.78
CA ALA A 229 87.11 -69.09 -28.77
C ALA A 229 86.37 -69.15 -30.13
N ILE A 230 86.30 -67.99 -30.78
CA ILE A 230 86.62 -67.79 -32.20
C ILE A 230 87.84 -66.89 -32.22
#